data_AF-A0A2I0IEC9-F1
#
_entry.id   AF-A0A2I0IEC9-F1
#
_cell.length_a   1.000
_cell.length_b   1.000
_cell.length_c   1.000
_cell.angle_alpha   90.00
_cell.angle_beta   90.00
_cell.angle_gamma   90.00
#
_symmetry.space_group_name_H-M   'P 1'
#
loop_
_entity.id
_entity.type
_entity.pdbx_description
1 polymer ?
#
loop_
_entity_poly.entity_id
_entity_poly.type
_entity_poly.pdbx_seq_one_letter_code
_entity_poly.pdbx_strand_id
1 'polypeptide(L)'
;MPSIQDELLPSTPGKFKIDHRGSHHRQLHRCFASTSTMFLWALFLIALTASYLSFQSFIDTGNRYFAASWGGIQWERQVRNSAQIHRSGGMSVLVTGAAGFVGTHVSLALKKRGDGVVGLDNFNSYYDPSLKKARKAMLQDHGVFVVEGDINDTRLLAKLFDVVAFTHVMHLAAQAGVRYAVPPPP
;
A
#
# COMPACT_ATOMS: atom_id res chain seq x y z
N MET A 1 86.64 -45.49 47.34
CA MET A 1 87.48 -45.80 46.16
C MET A 1 87.25 -44.70 45.12
N PRO A 2 88.32 -44.28 44.40
CA PRO A 2 88.88 -42.91 44.32
C PRO A 2 88.36 -42.11 43.09
N SER A 3 88.72 -40.87 42.70
CA SER A 3 89.81 -39.87 42.94
C SER A 3 89.39 -38.54 42.25
N ILE A 4 89.51 -37.34 42.87
CA ILE A 4 90.54 -36.27 42.67
C ILE A 4 90.49 -35.59 41.27
N GLN A 5 89.92 -34.38 41.12
CA GLN A 5 90.47 -32.98 41.22
C GLN A 5 91.03 -32.39 39.90
N ASP A 6 91.06 -31.05 39.89
CA ASP A 6 91.77 -30.07 39.03
C ASP A 6 90.99 -29.51 37.82
N GLU A 7 90.37 -28.32 37.92
CA GLU A 7 90.96 -26.96 37.83
C GLU A 7 91.75 -26.68 36.55
N LEU A 8 91.31 -25.67 35.77
CA LEU A 8 92.11 -24.58 35.16
C LEU A 8 91.26 -23.75 34.17
N LEU A 9 90.84 -22.55 34.61
CA LEU A 9 90.61 -21.37 33.74
C LEU A 9 91.97 -20.89 33.18
N PRO A 10 92.11 -20.00 32.15
CA PRO A 10 91.26 -18.80 31.89
C PRO A 10 91.15 -18.29 30.42
N SER A 11 90.33 -17.24 30.20
CA SER A 11 90.69 -15.97 29.50
C SER A 11 89.48 -15.29 28.80
N THR A 12 89.14 -14.12 29.34
CA THR A 12 88.27 -12.98 28.93
C THR A 12 88.47 -12.41 27.50
N PRO A 13 87.84 -11.28 27.07
CA PRO A 13 86.55 -10.61 27.40
C PRO A 13 85.78 -10.10 26.14
N GLY A 14 84.56 -9.56 26.30
CA GLY A 14 83.99 -8.67 25.25
C GLY A 14 82.49 -8.35 25.35
N LYS A 15 82.12 -7.37 26.18
CA LYS A 15 80.84 -6.63 26.05
C LYS A 15 80.98 -5.57 24.96
N PHE A 16 80.04 -5.47 24.01
CA PHE A 16 79.63 -4.19 23.41
C PHE A 16 78.20 -4.21 22.80
N LYS A 17 77.24 -3.81 23.63
CA LYS A 17 76.23 -2.76 23.48
C LYS A 17 75.55 -2.46 22.11
N ILE A 18 74.23 -2.74 22.11
CA ILE A 18 73.06 -1.96 21.61
C ILE A 18 72.77 -1.88 20.11
N ASP A 19 71.54 -2.30 19.75
CA ASP A 19 70.66 -1.37 19.05
C ASP A 19 69.19 -1.43 19.48
N HIS A 20 68.58 -0.24 19.48
CA HIS A 20 67.31 0.09 20.10
C HIS A 20 66.24 0.34 19.02
N ARG A 21 65.25 -0.54 18.91
CA ARG A 21 63.95 -0.25 18.27
C ARG A 21 62.91 -1.04 19.07
N GLY A 22 61.89 -0.46 19.64
CA GLY A 22 61.26 0.82 19.44
C GLY A 22 59.82 0.58 19.88
N SER A 23 59.47 1.13 21.03
CA SER A 23 58.15 1.05 21.65
C SER A 23 57.04 1.47 20.67
N HIS A 24 56.33 0.52 20.07
CA HIS A 24 55.04 0.77 19.41
C HIS A 24 54.09 -0.42 19.62
N HIS A 25 53.72 -0.69 20.87
CA HIS A 25 52.60 -1.58 21.17
C HIS A 25 51.59 -0.93 22.13
N ARG A 26 51.24 0.32 21.84
CA ARG A 26 50.13 1.05 22.48
C ARG A 26 49.42 1.93 21.47
N GLN A 27 48.69 1.35 20.52
CA GLN A 27 47.58 2.04 19.83
C GLN A 27 46.82 1.14 18.84
N LEU A 28 46.48 -0.10 19.21
CA LEU A 28 45.47 -0.88 18.46
C LEU A 28 44.09 -0.80 19.13
N HIS A 29 43.74 0.37 19.65
CA HIS A 29 42.41 0.64 20.25
C HIS A 29 41.51 1.54 19.41
N ARG A 30 41.76 1.74 18.10
CA ARG A 30 40.91 2.62 17.26
C ARG A 30 40.59 2.10 15.86
N CYS A 31 40.45 0.78 15.67
CA CYS A 31 39.98 0.24 14.38
C CYS A 31 38.85 -0.79 14.49
N PHE A 32 38.19 -0.88 15.64
CA PHE A 32 36.93 -1.62 15.76
C PHE A 32 35.82 -0.66 16.21
N ALA A 33 35.47 0.30 15.36
CA ALA A 33 34.03 0.50 15.16
C ALA A 33 33.56 -0.82 14.53
N SER A 34 33.29 -1.79 15.40
CA SER A 34 33.10 -3.19 15.06
C SER A 34 32.13 -3.27 13.90
N THR A 35 32.41 -4.07 12.88
CA THR A 35 31.48 -4.29 11.76
C THR A 35 30.04 -4.53 12.24
N SER A 36 29.90 -5.09 13.44
CA SER A 36 28.65 -5.20 14.20
C SER A 36 27.94 -3.87 14.50
N THR A 37 28.63 -2.81 14.94
CA THR A 37 28.01 -1.50 15.21
C THR A 37 27.56 -0.83 13.91
N MET A 38 28.36 -0.93 12.84
CA MET A 38 27.97 -0.44 11.51
C MET A 38 26.73 -1.17 10.97
N PHE A 39 26.63 -2.48 11.23
CA PHE A 39 25.47 -3.29 10.83
C PHE A 39 24.21 -2.91 11.61
N LEU A 40 24.33 -2.68 12.93
CA LEU A 40 23.20 -2.23 13.76
C LEU A 40 22.71 -0.84 13.34
N TRP A 41 23.63 0.09 13.04
CA TRP A 41 23.26 1.41 12.50
C TRP A 41 22.60 1.31 11.13
N ALA A 42 23.08 0.42 10.26
CA ALA A 42 22.45 0.19 8.96
C ALA A 42 21.03 -0.39 9.10
N LEU A 43 20.82 -1.38 9.97
CA LEU A 43 19.49 -1.92 10.28
C LEU A 43 18.56 -0.86 10.86
N PHE A 44 19.07 -0.03 11.77
CA PHE A 44 18.31 1.08 12.34
C PHE A 44 17.89 2.09 11.26
N LEU A 45 18.80 2.44 10.34
CA LEU A 45 18.53 3.38 9.26
C LEU A 45 17.52 2.80 8.25
N ILE A 46 17.61 1.50 7.95
CA ILE A 46 16.62 0.77 7.13
C ILE A 46 15.25 0.72 7.82
N ALA A 47 15.20 0.43 9.12
CA ALA A 47 13.96 0.41 9.87
C ALA A 47 13.33 1.81 9.95
N LEU A 48 14.15 2.85 10.12
CA LEU A 48 13.73 4.25 10.15
C LEU A 48 13.18 4.69 8.79
N THR A 49 13.85 4.33 7.69
CA THR A 49 13.37 4.66 6.34
C THR A 49 12.09 3.89 5.99
N ALA A 50 12.00 2.61 6.34
CA ALA A 50 10.78 1.81 6.17
C ALA A 50 9.60 2.38 6.98
N SER A 51 9.87 2.82 8.21
CA SER A 51 8.86 3.48 9.06
C SER A 51 8.44 4.84 8.49
N TYR A 52 9.39 5.64 7.98
CA TYR A 52 9.12 6.92 7.34
C TYR A 52 8.27 6.76 6.07
N LEU A 53 8.57 5.75 5.23
CA LEU A 53 7.81 5.47 4.01
C LEU A 53 6.39 4.98 4.33
N SER A 54 6.24 4.15 5.36
CA SER A 54 4.94 3.70 5.87
C SER A 54 4.13 4.87 6.44
N PHE A 55 4.78 5.79 7.16
CA PHE A 55 4.16 6.99 7.72
C PHE A 55 3.75 7.97 6.62
N GLN A 56 4.58 8.21 5.61
CA GLN A 56 4.22 9.01 4.44
C GLN A 56 3.04 8.39 3.68
N SER A 57 3.04 7.07 3.50
CA SER A 57 1.91 6.36 2.91
C SER A 57 0.64 6.56 3.76
N PHE A 58 0.73 6.53 5.09
CA PHE A 58 -0.39 6.78 5.99
C PHE A 58 -0.88 8.24 5.95
N ILE A 59 0.01 9.24 5.88
CA ILE A 59 -0.38 10.65 5.79
C ILE A 59 -1.00 10.98 4.43
N ASP A 60 -0.41 10.49 3.33
CA ASP A 60 -0.98 10.60 1.99
C ASP A 60 -2.31 9.84 1.90
N THR A 61 -2.48 8.80 2.72
CA THR A 61 -3.77 8.14 2.92
C THR A 61 -4.79 9.03 3.63
N GLY A 62 -4.43 9.59 4.77
CA GLY A 62 -5.27 10.48 5.56
C GLY A 62 -5.70 11.72 4.78
N ASN A 63 -4.78 12.39 4.10
CA ASN A 63 -5.09 13.57 3.29
C ASN A 63 -6.09 13.27 2.16
N ARG A 64 -5.99 12.09 1.52
CA ARG A 64 -6.97 11.67 0.52
C ARG A 64 -8.34 11.34 1.13
N TYR A 65 -8.42 10.82 2.35
CA TYR A 65 -9.70 10.62 3.05
C TYR A 65 -10.37 11.95 3.42
N PHE A 66 -9.59 12.94 3.89
CA PHE A 66 -10.14 14.27 4.22
C PHE A 66 -10.53 15.09 2.98
N ALA A 67 -9.89 14.84 1.83
CA ALA A 67 -10.22 15.46 0.55
C ALA A 67 -11.24 14.66 -0.29
N ALA A 68 -11.54 13.42 0.10
CA ALA A 68 -12.45 12.56 -0.65
C ALA A 68 -13.90 13.06 -0.53
N SER A 69 -14.62 13.04 -1.64
CA SER A 69 -16.06 13.32 -1.69
C SER A 69 -16.93 12.23 -1.03
N TRP A 70 -16.30 11.18 -0.50
CA TRP A 70 -16.93 9.98 0.03
C TRP A 70 -16.43 9.67 1.45
N GLY A 71 -17.22 8.94 2.24
CA GLY A 71 -16.85 8.50 3.60
C GLY A 71 -17.45 9.31 4.76
N GLY A 72 -18.20 10.39 4.49
CA GLY A 72 -18.95 11.11 5.53
C GLY A 72 -20.24 10.40 5.97
N ILE A 73 -20.77 10.75 7.14
CA ILE A 73 -21.99 10.14 7.73
C ILE A 73 -23.19 10.21 6.78
N GLN A 74 -23.38 11.34 6.09
CA GLN A 74 -24.47 11.52 5.12
C GLN A 74 -24.30 10.60 3.91
N TRP A 75 -23.07 10.49 3.40
CA TRP A 75 -22.73 9.60 2.30
C TRP A 75 -22.99 8.14 2.68
N GLU A 76 -22.56 7.70 3.86
CA GLU A 76 -22.82 6.33 4.34
C GLU A 76 -24.32 6.05 4.46
N ARG A 77 -25.10 7.02 4.96
CA ARG A 77 -26.56 6.89 5.05
C ARG A 77 -27.18 6.72 3.66
N GLN A 78 -26.76 7.49 2.67
CA GLN A 78 -27.24 7.37 1.29
C GLN A 78 -26.91 5.99 0.71
N VAL A 79 -25.67 5.52 0.89
CA VAL A 79 -25.23 4.20 0.44
C VAL A 79 -26.07 3.09 1.09
N ARG A 80 -26.25 3.13 2.42
CA ARG A 80 -27.07 2.14 3.16
C ARG A 80 -28.53 2.15 2.71
N ASN A 81 -29.13 3.33 2.58
CA ASN A 81 -30.52 3.46 2.14
C ASN A 81 -30.72 2.90 0.73
N SER A 82 -29.77 3.16 -0.17
CA SER A 82 -29.80 2.64 -1.53
C SER A 82 -29.71 1.11 -1.58
N ALA A 83 -28.87 0.54 -0.70
CA ALA A 83 -28.68 -0.89 -0.52
C ALA A 83 -29.81 -1.62 0.24
N GLN A 84 -30.85 -0.90 0.70
CA GLN A 84 -31.97 -1.55 1.39
C GLN A 84 -32.75 -2.48 0.46
N ILE A 85 -32.96 -3.69 0.96
CA ILE A 85 -33.73 -4.74 0.32
C ILE A 85 -35.19 -4.62 0.75
N HIS A 86 -36.11 -4.60 -0.22
CA HIS A 86 -37.54 -4.40 -0.01
C HIS A 86 -38.39 -5.66 -0.28
N ARG A 87 -37.74 -6.80 -0.55
CA ARG A 87 -38.41 -8.10 -0.76
C ARG A 87 -37.81 -9.20 0.10
N SER A 88 -38.61 -10.20 0.46
CA SER A 88 -38.10 -11.42 1.11
C SER A 88 -37.16 -12.17 0.16
N GLY A 89 -36.00 -12.60 0.66
CA GLY A 89 -34.95 -13.25 -0.14
C GLY A 89 -34.33 -12.34 -1.21
N GLY A 90 -34.37 -11.02 -1.02
CA GLY A 90 -33.73 -10.07 -1.91
C GLY A 90 -32.22 -10.01 -1.77
N MET A 91 -31.57 -9.32 -2.73
CA MET A 91 -30.13 -9.18 -2.81
C MET A 91 -29.72 -7.73 -2.56
N SER A 92 -28.53 -7.53 -1.98
CA SER A 92 -27.82 -6.25 -2.03
C SER A 92 -26.73 -6.35 -3.10
N VAL A 93 -26.79 -5.48 -4.11
CA VAL A 93 -25.95 -5.58 -5.32
C VAL A 93 -25.15 -4.30 -5.52
N LEU A 94 -23.82 -4.44 -5.65
CA LEU A 94 -22.96 -3.38 -6.16
C LEU A 94 -22.90 -3.48 -7.69
N VAL A 95 -23.35 -2.43 -8.39
CA VAL A 95 -23.30 -2.36 -9.86
C VAL A 95 -22.21 -1.39 -10.27
N THR A 96 -21.12 -1.89 -10.85
CA THR A 96 -20.06 -1.01 -11.39
C THR A 96 -20.39 -0.61 -12.82
N GLY A 97 -20.03 0.61 -13.24
CA GLY A 97 -20.47 1.15 -14.53
C GLY A 97 -21.96 1.50 -14.54
N ALA A 98 -22.53 1.85 -13.38
CA ALA A 98 -23.98 2.04 -13.21
C ALA A 98 -24.56 3.17 -14.09
N ALA A 99 -23.78 4.21 -14.41
CA ALA A 99 -24.22 5.28 -15.32
C ALA A 99 -24.02 4.93 -16.81
N GLY A 100 -23.48 3.74 -17.12
CA GLY A 100 -23.42 3.18 -18.46
C GLY A 100 -24.79 2.71 -18.97
N PHE A 101 -24.89 2.47 -20.28
CA PHE A 101 -26.15 2.06 -20.92
C PHE A 101 -26.74 0.80 -20.28
N VAL A 102 -25.96 -0.29 -20.19
CA VAL A 102 -26.40 -1.55 -19.57
C VAL A 102 -26.54 -1.39 -18.06
N GLY A 103 -25.58 -0.74 -17.39
CA GLY A 103 -25.57 -0.56 -15.95
C GLY A 103 -26.80 0.15 -15.40
N THR A 104 -27.30 1.18 -16.12
CA THR A 104 -28.50 1.91 -15.69
C THR A 104 -29.74 1.03 -15.75
N HIS A 105 -29.93 0.30 -16.85
CA HIS A 105 -31.09 -0.60 -17.00
C HIS A 105 -31.07 -1.75 -15.99
N VAL A 106 -29.89 -2.34 -15.75
CA VAL A 106 -29.73 -3.39 -14.74
C VAL A 106 -30.06 -2.86 -13.35
N SER A 107 -29.52 -1.69 -12.98
CA SER A 107 -29.77 -1.07 -11.67
C SER A 107 -31.26 -0.79 -11.45
N LEU A 108 -31.96 -0.25 -12.45
CA LEU A 108 -33.40 0.00 -12.39
C LEU A 108 -34.20 -1.30 -12.28
N ALA A 109 -33.85 -2.34 -13.04
CA ALA A 109 -34.53 -3.63 -12.99
C ALA A 109 -34.39 -4.31 -11.61
N LEU A 110 -33.17 -4.30 -11.05
CA LEU A 110 -32.89 -4.81 -9.70
C LEU A 110 -33.69 -4.04 -8.65
N LYS A 111 -33.67 -2.71 -8.70
CA LYS A 111 -34.37 -1.88 -7.74
C LYS A 111 -35.89 -2.04 -7.83
N LYS A 112 -36.45 -2.08 -9.05
CA LYS A 112 -37.87 -2.34 -9.31
C LYS A 112 -38.32 -3.70 -8.79
N ARG A 113 -37.44 -4.72 -8.85
CA ARG A 113 -37.72 -6.05 -8.28
C ARG A 113 -37.81 -6.01 -6.75
N GLY A 114 -37.23 -5.01 -6.09
CA GLY A 114 -37.17 -4.88 -4.63
C GLY A 114 -35.80 -5.26 -4.04
N ASP A 115 -34.75 -5.36 -4.86
CA ASP A 115 -33.38 -5.55 -4.37
C ASP A 115 -32.75 -4.22 -3.93
N GLY A 116 -31.76 -4.32 -3.05
CA GLY A 116 -30.85 -3.23 -2.72
C GLY A 116 -29.81 -3.03 -3.81
N VAL A 117 -29.60 -1.79 -4.24
CA VAL A 117 -28.67 -1.50 -5.34
C VAL A 117 -27.83 -0.30 -4.97
N VAL A 118 -26.51 -0.40 -5.11
CA VAL A 118 -25.59 0.74 -5.07
C VAL A 118 -24.84 0.78 -6.38
N GLY A 119 -24.84 1.92 -7.05
CA GLY A 119 -24.06 2.12 -8.27
C GLY A 119 -22.66 2.64 -7.98
N LEU A 120 -21.69 2.28 -8.80
CA LEU A 120 -20.35 2.87 -8.84
C LEU A 120 -20.02 3.27 -10.28
N ASP A 121 -19.64 4.52 -10.53
CA ASP A 121 -19.18 5.00 -11.83
C ASP A 121 -18.19 6.16 -11.65
N ASN A 122 -17.15 6.23 -12.48
CA ASN A 122 -16.17 7.33 -12.43
C ASN A 122 -16.53 8.50 -13.37
N PHE A 123 -17.63 8.39 -14.11
CA PHE A 123 -18.09 9.41 -15.06
C PHE A 123 -17.05 9.81 -16.11
N ASN A 124 -16.14 8.90 -16.47
CA ASN A 124 -15.12 9.16 -17.49
C ASN A 124 -15.74 9.70 -18.80
N SER A 125 -15.06 10.66 -19.42
CA SER A 125 -15.50 11.54 -20.51
C SER A 125 -15.44 10.92 -21.91
N TYR A 126 -15.22 9.61 -22.04
CA TYR A 126 -15.20 8.93 -23.34
C TYR A 126 -16.51 9.08 -24.14
N TYR A 127 -17.62 9.40 -23.45
CA TYR A 127 -18.86 9.93 -24.03
C TYR A 127 -19.22 11.25 -23.35
N ASP A 128 -20.08 12.06 -23.97
CA ASP A 128 -20.57 13.32 -23.38
C ASP A 128 -21.03 13.10 -21.92
N PRO A 129 -20.39 13.77 -20.93
CA PRO A 129 -20.76 13.66 -19.53
C PRO A 129 -22.23 13.96 -19.24
N SER A 130 -22.91 14.74 -20.11
CA SER A 130 -24.33 15.06 -19.98
C SER A 130 -25.21 13.80 -19.93
N LEU A 131 -24.92 12.79 -20.74
CA LEU A 131 -25.69 11.55 -20.81
C LEU A 131 -25.56 10.72 -19.54
N LYS A 132 -24.34 10.64 -18.98
CA LYS A 132 -24.11 9.94 -17.72
C LYS A 132 -24.77 10.66 -16.54
N LYS A 133 -24.73 12.00 -16.52
CA LYS A 133 -25.43 12.81 -15.51
C LYS A 133 -26.95 12.63 -15.56
N ALA A 134 -27.53 12.60 -16.77
CA ALA A 134 -28.96 12.32 -16.94
C ALA A 134 -29.34 10.93 -16.39
N ARG A 135 -28.52 9.91 -16.65
CA ARG A 135 -28.73 8.57 -16.09
C ARG A 135 -28.55 8.51 -14.57
N LYS A 136 -27.57 9.23 -14.03
CA LYS A 136 -27.38 9.38 -12.57
C LYS A 136 -28.64 9.94 -11.91
N ALA A 137 -29.22 11.00 -12.48
CA ALA A 137 -30.47 11.60 -11.99
C ALA A 137 -31.62 10.59 -12.04
N MET A 138 -31.81 9.90 -13.17
CA MET A 138 -32.83 8.85 -13.31
C MET A 138 -32.68 7.73 -12.26
N LEU A 139 -31.44 7.31 -11.97
CA LEU A 139 -31.17 6.31 -10.93
C LEU A 139 -31.51 6.83 -9.54
N GLN A 140 -31.16 8.08 -9.23
CA GLN A 140 -31.50 8.73 -7.96
C GLN A 140 -33.01 8.82 -7.75
N ASP A 141 -33.77 9.18 -8.79
CA ASP A 141 -35.24 9.25 -8.75
C ASP A 141 -35.89 7.90 -8.40
N HIS A 142 -35.21 6.79 -8.71
CA HIS A 142 -35.65 5.43 -8.39
C HIS A 142 -35.01 4.89 -7.10
N GLY A 143 -34.36 5.74 -6.31
CA GLY A 143 -33.74 5.35 -5.04
C GLY A 143 -32.45 4.54 -5.19
N VAL A 144 -31.76 4.66 -6.33
CA VAL A 144 -30.42 4.11 -6.55
C VAL A 144 -29.39 5.24 -6.44
N PHE A 145 -28.60 5.19 -5.38
CA PHE A 145 -27.46 6.05 -5.16
C PHE A 145 -26.26 5.56 -5.99
N VAL A 146 -25.72 6.45 -6.81
CA VAL A 146 -24.51 6.20 -7.60
C VAL A 146 -23.34 6.93 -6.96
N VAL A 147 -22.42 6.14 -6.43
CA VAL A 147 -21.14 6.61 -5.90
C VAL A 147 -20.25 6.99 -7.08
N GLU A 148 -19.75 8.21 -7.01
CA GLU A 148 -18.81 8.75 -7.98
C GLU A 148 -17.39 8.39 -7.54
N GLY A 149 -16.74 7.50 -8.28
CA GLY A 149 -15.43 7.00 -7.91
C GLY A 149 -14.90 5.96 -8.89
N ASP A 150 -13.58 5.74 -8.85
CA ASP A 150 -12.91 4.77 -9.70
C ASP A 150 -12.92 3.38 -9.03
N ILE A 151 -13.19 2.34 -9.82
CA ILE A 151 -13.14 0.96 -9.33
C ILE A 151 -11.71 0.53 -8.92
N ASN A 152 -10.69 1.21 -9.43
CA ASN A 152 -9.31 0.97 -9.04
C ASN A 152 -8.96 1.61 -7.67
N ASP A 153 -9.85 2.42 -7.08
CA ASP A 153 -9.67 2.94 -5.73
C ASP A 153 -10.02 1.87 -4.69
N THR A 154 -9.00 1.13 -4.25
CA THR A 154 -9.14 0.06 -3.27
C THR A 154 -9.69 0.52 -1.93
N ARG A 155 -9.49 1.79 -1.56
CA ARG A 155 -9.97 2.34 -0.28
C ARG A 155 -11.44 2.67 -0.35
N LEU A 156 -11.88 3.26 -1.46
CA LEU A 156 -13.30 3.46 -1.72
C LEU A 156 -14.04 2.13 -1.70
N LEU A 157 -13.50 1.12 -2.39
CA LEU A 157 -14.10 -0.22 -2.39
C LEU A 157 -14.15 -0.82 -0.99
N ALA A 158 -13.03 -0.82 -0.25
CA ALA A 158 -13.00 -1.30 1.12
C ALA A 158 -14.07 -0.62 1.99
N LYS A 159 -14.16 0.71 1.91
CA LYS A 159 -15.16 1.49 2.64
C LYS A 159 -16.60 1.13 2.23
N LEU A 160 -16.85 0.89 0.94
CA LEU A 160 -18.18 0.47 0.48
C LEU A 160 -18.58 -0.89 1.05
N PHE A 161 -17.66 -1.85 1.07
CA PHE A 161 -17.90 -3.18 1.66
C PHE A 161 -18.02 -3.14 3.19
N ASP A 162 -17.37 -2.19 3.87
CA ASP A 162 -17.57 -1.95 5.30
C ASP A 162 -18.97 -1.37 5.60
N VAL A 163 -19.48 -0.52 4.70
CA VAL A 163 -20.78 0.16 4.87
C VAL A 163 -21.94 -0.76 4.47
N VAL A 164 -21.77 -1.60 3.47
CA VAL A 164 -22.81 -2.51 2.97
C VAL A 164 -22.25 -3.91 2.78
N ALA A 165 -22.90 -4.88 3.43
CA ALA A 165 -22.68 -6.29 3.14
C ALA A 165 -23.34 -6.66 1.80
N PHE A 166 -22.64 -6.41 0.69
CA PHE A 166 -23.11 -6.80 -0.64
C PHE A 166 -23.16 -8.32 -0.77
N THR A 167 -24.28 -8.81 -1.27
CA THR A 167 -24.45 -10.25 -1.59
C THR A 167 -23.90 -10.59 -2.96
N HIS A 168 -23.91 -9.63 -3.89
CA HIS A 168 -23.53 -9.80 -5.29
C HIS A 168 -22.85 -8.55 -5.82
N VAL A 169 -21.97 -8.74 -6.80
CA VAL A 169 -21.36 -7.66 -7.58
C VAL A 169 -21.68 -7.89 -9.05
N MET A 170 -22.28 -6.88 -9.69
CA MET A 170 -22.49 -6.84 -11.11
C MET A 170 -21.41 -5.96 -11.76
N HIS A 171 -20.38 -6.59 -12.31
CA HIS A 171 -19.21 -5.89 -12.82
C HIS A 171 -19.40 -5.49 -14.29
N LEU A 172 -19.94 -4.29 -14.52
CA LEU A 172 -20.20 -3.74 -15.88
C LEU A 172 -19.31 -2.54 -16.20
N ALA A 173 -18.37 -2.21 -15.30
CA ALA A 173 -17.39 -1.17 -15.56
C ALA A 173 -16.38 -1.71 -16.57
N ALA A 174 -16.29 -1.07 -17.73
CA ALA A 174 -15.32 -1.39 -18.76
C ALA A 174 -14.88 -0.10 -19.44
N GLN A 175 -13.69 -0.11 -20.03
CA GLN A 175 -13.25 0.98 -20.89
C GLN A 175 -14.01 0.92 -22.22
N ALA A 176 -14.71 2.00 -22.55
CA ALA A 176 -15.33 2.14 -23.86
C ALA A 176 -14.25 2.40 -24.92
N GLY A 177 -14.40 1.78 -26.10
CA GLY A 177 -13.48 1.98 -27.22
C GLY A 177 -12.41 0.91 -27.40
N VAL A 178 -12.81 -0.28 -27.88
CA VAL A 178 -11.88 -1.36 -28.27
C VAL A 178 -10.95 -0.95 -29.43
N ARG A 179 -11.30 0.10 -30.19
CA ARG A 179 -10.58 0.53 -31.40
C ARG A 179 -9.17 1.11 -31.15
N TYR A 180 -8.77 1.34 -29.89
CA TYR A 180 -7.41 1.76 -29.52
C TYR A 180 -6.63 0.72 -28.71
N ALA A 181 -7.16 -0.49 -28.55
CA ALA A 181 -6.46 -1.57 -27.84
C ALA A 181 -5.33 -2.21 -28.69
N VAL A 182 -5.24 -1.86 -29.98
CA VAL A 182 -4.20 -2.33 -30.90
C VAL A 182 -3.40 -1.12 -31.36
N PRO A 183 -2.07 -1.06 -31.14
CA PRO A 183 -1.25 -0.04 -31.77
C PRO A 183 -1.33 -0.18 -33.30
N PRO A 184 -1.31 0.93 -34.08
CA PRO A 184 -1.26 0.83 -35.53
C PRO A 184 -0.08 -0.06 -35.95
N PRO A 185 -0.23 -0.89 -37.00
CA PRO A 185 0.87 -1.73 -37.47
C PRO A 185 2.07 -0.85 -37.85
N PRO A 186 3.31 -1.37 -37.71
CA PRO A 186 4.52 -0.65 -38.04
C PRO A 186 4.59 -0.26 -39.51
#